data_AF-A0A7D5QHV4-F1
#
_entry.id   AF-A0A7D5QHV4-F1
#
_cell.length_a   1.000
_cell.length_b   1.000
_cell.length_c   1.000
_cell.angle_alpha   90.00
_cell.angle_beta   90.00
_cell.angle_gamma   90.00
#
_symmetry.space_group_name_H-M   'P 1'
#
loop_
_entity.id
_entity.type
_entity.pdbx_description
1 polymer ?
#
loop_
_entity_poly.entity_id
_entity_poly.type
_entity_poly.pdbx_seq_one_letter_code
_entity_poly.pdbx_strand_id
1 'polypeptide(L)'
;MLPLQVIDSFLLDYNVGQALLLGFVLTTVATLPLSRKVLALNTILFGVVFMLTPQSLVPVHYLFLGIVLVVVGPLLYVTARD
;
A
#
# COMPACT_ATOMS: atom_id res chain seq x y z
N MET A 1 -23.25 12.94 -19.68
CA MET A 1 -22.23 12.76 -18.63
C MET A 1 -20.94 13.38 -19.10
N LEU A 2 -20.57 14.54 -18.55
CA LEU A 2 -19.29 15.18 -18.85
C LEU A 2 -18.16 14.26 -18.32
N PRO A 3 -17.05 14.06 -19.06
CA PRO A 3 -15.94 13.22 -18.61
C PRO A 3 -15.44 13.58 -17.21
N LEU A 4 -15.49 14.87 -16.87
CA LEU A 4 -15.13 15.41 -15.56
C LEU A 4 -16.00 14.86 -14.43
N GLN A 5 -17.30 14.66 -14.66
CA GLN A 5 -18.22 14.13 -13.65
C GLN A 5 -17.97 12.66 -13.34
N VAL A 6 -17.51 11.87 -14.33
CA VAL A 6 -17.10 10.48 -14.12
C VAL A 6 -15.82 10.40 -13.29
N ILE A 7 -14.87 11.31 -13.56
CA ILE A 7 -13.63 11.44 -12.79
C ILE A 7 -13.92 11.90 -11.35
N ASP A 8 -14.83 12.86 -11.18
CA ASP A 8 -15.27 13.35 -9.87
C ASP A 8 -15.99 12.26 -9.08
N SER A 9 -16.91 11.50 -9.69
CA SER A 9 -17.57 10.37 -9.03
C SER A 9 -16.57 9.30 -8.56
N PHE A 10 -15.57 8.99 -9.38
CA PHE A 10 -14.51 8.06 -9.01
C PHE A 10 -13.66 8.62 -7.86
N LEU A 11 -13.21 9.87 -7.94
CA LEU A 11 -12.37 10.50 -6.92
C LEU A 11 -13.12 10.82 -5.60
N LEU A 12 -14.43 11.03 -5.64
CA LEU A 12 -15.25 11.31 -4.46
C LEU A 12 -15.65 10.05 -3.69
N ASP A 13 -15.90 8.93 -4.37
CA ASP A 13 -16.27 7.66 -3.72
C ASP A 13 -15.06 6.75 -3.41
N TYR A 14 -13.92 6.92 -4.11
CA TYR A 14 -12.70 6.18 -3.78
C TYR A 14 -11.93 6.84 -2.65
N ASN A 15 -11.74 6.09 -1.58
CA ASN A 15 -10.88 6.52 -0.50
C ASN A 15 -9.40 6.43 -0.93
N VAL A 16 -8.56 7.40 -0.53
CA VAL A 16 -7.10 7.39 -0.79
C VAL A 16 -6.46 6.06 -0.36
N GLY A 17 -6.96 5.44 0.71
CA GLY A 17 -6.50 4.14 1.19
C GLY A 17 -6.70 3.01 0.18
N GLN A 18 -7.78 3.03 -0.61
CA GLN A 18 -8.02 2.05 -1.67
C GLN A 18 -7.03 2.21 -2.83
N ALA A 19 -6.73 3.46 -3.22
CA ALA A 19 -5.72 3.73 -4.25
C ALA A 19 -4.32 3.28 -3.81
N LEU A 20 -3.96 3.56 -2.55
CA LEU A 20 -2.71 3.09 -1.94
C LEU A 20 -2.66 1.56 -1.87
N LEU A 21 -3.77 0.91 -1.52
CA LEU A 21 -3.87 -0.55 -1.46
C LEU A 21 -3.71 -1.19 -2.84
N LEU A 22 -4.34 -0.60 -3.86
CA LEU A 22 -4.16 -1.06 -5.23
C LEU A 22 -2.70 -0.90 -5.67
N GLY A 23 -2.09 0.25 -5.37
CA GLY A 23 -0.67 0.49 -5.60
C GLY A 23 0.20 -0.58 -4.94
N PHE A 24 -0.04 -0.86 -3.65
CA PHE A 24 0.67 -1.91 -2.90
C PHE A 24 0.55 -3.29 -3.56
N VAL A 25 -0.66 -3.68 -3.98
CA VAL A 25 -0.89 -4.98 -4.63
C VAL A 25 -0.14 -5.04 -5.96
N LEU A 26 -0.25 -4.00 -6.80
CA LEU A 26 0.41 -3.96 -8.11
C LEU A 26 1.94 -3.99 -7.97
N THR A 27 2.51 -3.18 -7.08
CA THR A 27 3.97 -3.19 -6.86
C THR A 27 4.41 -4.51 -6.23
N THR A 28 3.63 -5.09 -5.32
CA THR A 28 3.91 -6.40 -4.74
C THR A 28 4.03 -7.45 -5.84
N VAL A 29 3.02 -7.55 -6.72
CA VAL A 29 3.05 -8.46 -7.87
C VAL A 29 4.26 -8.19 -8.78
N ALA A 30 4.57 -6.92 -9.05
CA ALA A 30 5.72 -6.54 -9.86
C ALA A 30 7.07 -6.89 -9.23
N THR A 31 7.15 -6.97 -7.89
CA THR A 31 8.40 -7.30 -7.17
C THR A 31 8.61 -8.81 -6.98
N LEU A 32 7.56 -9.64 -7.12
CA LEU A 32 7.66 -11.10 -7.04
C LEU A 32 8.76 -11.71 -7.94
N PRO A 33 8.93 -11.30 -9.23
CA PRO A 33 9.97 -11.85 -10.09
C PRO A 33 11.39 -11.33 -9.80
N LEU A 34 11.55 -10.25 -9.01
CA LEU A 34 12.86 -9.63 -8.78
C LEU A 34 13.66 -10.35 -7.69
N SER A 35 13.23 -10.22 -6.43
CA SER A 35 13.84 -10.93 -5.30
C SER A 35 12.98 -10.80 -4.03
N ARG A 36 13.19 -11.72 -3.09
CA ARG A 36 12.53 -11.67 -1.76
C ARG A 36 12.92 -10.43 -0.96
N LYS A 37 14.15 -9.93 -1.12
CA LYS A 37 14.61 -8.69 -0.47
C LYS A 37 13.88 -7.46 -1.03
N VAL A 38 13.68 -7.39 -2.35
CA VAL A 38 12.92 -6.29 -2.98
C VAL A 38 11.45 -6.32 -2.57
N LEU A 39 10.83 -7.51 -2.52
CA LEU A 39 9.48 -7.69 -1.99
C LEU A 39 9.36 -7.21 -0.53
N ALA A 40 10.33 -7.56 0.31
CA ALA A 40 10.37 -7.12 1.70
C ALA A 40 10.51 -5.60 1.81
N LEU A 41 11.38 -4.97 1.00
CA LEU A 41 11.52 -3.51 0.96
C LEU A 41 10.23 -2.83 0.50
N ASN A 42 9.55 -3.34 -0.53
CA ASN A 42 8.24 -2.84 -0.95
C ASN A 42 7.20 -2.95 0.18
N THR A 43 7.21 -4.05 0.92
CA THR A 43 6.32 -4.28 2.06
C THR A 43 6.56 -3.25 3.17
N ILE A 44 7.83 -3.01 3.53
CA ILE A 44 8.21 -1.99 4.52
C ILE A 44 7.79 -0.61 4.05
N LEU A 45 8.09 -0.26 2.79
CA LEU A 45 7.76 1.04 2.20
C LEU A 45 6.27 1.33 2.29
N PHE A 46 5.42 0.40 1.83
CA PHE A 46 3.97 0.59 1.90
C PHE A 46 3.45 0.56 3.33
N GLY A 47 4.05 -0.20 4.23
CA GLY A 47 3.74 -0.13 5.66
C GLY A 47 3.93 1.27 6.24
N VAL A 48 5.07 1.91 5.93
CA VAL A 48 5.35 3.30 6.32
C VAL A 48 4.36 4.27 5.66
N VAL A 49 4.09 4.13 4.36
CA VAL A 49 3.13 4.98 3.65
C VAL A 49 1.74 4.92 4.29
N PHE A 50 1.22 3.72 4.59
CA PHE A 50 -0.08 3.57 5.25
C PHE A 50 -0.08 4.15 6.67
N MET A 51 1.00 3.96 7.43
CA MET A 51 1.13 4.49 8.79
C MET A 51 1.18 6.03 8.81
N LEU A 52 1.81 6.65 7.82
CA LEU A 52 1.94 8.11 7.71
C LEU A 52 0.75 8.77 6.99
N THR A 53 -0.18 8.00 6.42
CA THR A 53 -1.35 8.55 5.76
C THR A 53 -2.32 9.17 6.78
N PRO A 54 -2.73 10.45 6.62
CA PRO A 54 -3.63 11.11 7.56
C PRO A 54 -4.99 10.41 7.68
N GLN A 55 -5.47 10.23 8.91
CA GLN A 55 -6.75 9.56 9.21
C GLN A 55 -7.99 10.37 8.80
N SER A 56 -7.80 11.66 8.46
CA SER A 56 -8.84 12.47 7.84
C SER A 56 -9.13 12.07 6.38
N LEU A 57 -8.19 11.37 5.73
CA LEU A 57 -8.31 10.95 4.33
C LEU A 57 -8.68 9.48 4.20
N VAL A 58 -8.42 8.65 5.22
CA VAL A 58 -8.59 7.19 5.16
C VAL A 58 -9.18 6.62 6.45
N PRO A 59 -10.02 5.57 6.39
CA PRO A 59 -10.46 4.84 7.57
C PRO A 59 -9.30 4.25 8.39
N VAL A 60 -9.51 4.11 9.71
CA VAL A 60 -8.48 3.67 10.67
C VAL A 60 -7.89 2.29 10.40
N HIS A 61 -8.59 1.41 9.69
CA HIS A 61 -8.08 0.07 9.37
C HIS A 61 -6.84 0.10 8.45
N TYR A 62 -6.65 1.16 7.65
CA TYR A 62 -5.44 1.31 6.85
C TYR A 62 -4.21 1.61 7.70
N LEU A 63 -4.36 2.31 8.83
CA LEU A 63 -3.27 2.50 9.79
C LEU A 63 -2.86 1.17 10.43
N PHE A 64 -3.83 0.34 10.82
CA PHE A 64 -3.53 -0.99 11.36
C PHE A 64 -2.84 -1.89 10.33
N LEU A 65 -3.26 -1.84 9.07
CA LEU A 65 -2.56 -2.50 7.97
C LEU A 65 -1.10 -2.00 7.88
N GLY A 66 -0.89 -0.68 7.91
CA GLY A 66 0.45 -0.09 7.89
C GLY A 66 1.36 -0.62 9.00
N ILE A 67 0.87 -0.64 10.24
CA ILE A 67 1.60 -1.18 11.40
C ILE A 67 1.97 -2.66 11.18
N VAL A 68 1.02 -3.48 10.72
CA VAL A 68 1.27 -4.90 10.43
C VAL A 68 2.37 -5.04 9.38
N LEU A 69 2.31 -4.27 8.29
CA LEU A 69 3.31 -4.33 7.22
C LEU A 69 4.70 -3.86 7.68
N VAL A 70 4.80 -2.86 8.55
CA VAL A 70 6.08 -2.41 9.14
C VAL A 70 6.69 -3.47 10.06
N VAL A 71 5.87 -4.30 10.71
CA VAL A 71 6.36 -5.42 11.53
C VAL A 71 6.74 -6.62 10.68
N VAL A 72 5.91 -6.97 9.68
CA VAL A 72 6.13 -8.13 8.80
C VAL A 72 7.27 -7.90 7.81
N GLY A 73 7.42 -6.69 7.30
CA GLY A 73 8.42 -6.34 6.29
C GLY A 73 9.87 -6.67 6.70
N PRO A 74 10.36 -6.26 7.89
CA PRO A 74 11.67 -6.64 8.38
C PRO A 74 11.83 -8.15 8.57
N LEU A 75 10.78 -8.86 9.01
CA LEU A 75 10.79 -10.33 9.11
C LEU A 75 10.98 -10.98 7.73
N LEU A 76 10.30 -10.47 6.70
CA LEU A 76 10.50 -10.92 5.32
C LEU A 76 11.92 -10.62 4.82
N TYR A 77 12.48 -9.48 5.20
CA TYR A 77 13.82 -9.08 4.78
C TYR A 77 14.91 -9.99 5.38
N VAL A 78 14.85 -10.26 6.69
CA VAL A 78 15.87 -11.08 7.37
C VAL A 78 15.77 -12.56 7.03
N THR A 79 14.58 -13.05 6.64
CA THR A 79 14.37 -14.45 6.24
C THR A 79 14.61 -14.70 4.76
N ALA A 80 14.77 -13.64 3.96
CA ALA A 80 15.13 -13.75 2.55
C ALA A 80 16.54 -14.34 2.42
N ARG A 81 16.60 -15.58 1.94
CA ARG A 81 17.85 -16.21 1.48
C ARG A 81 18.21 -15.61 0.12
N ASP A 82 19.51 -15.41 -0.09
CA ASP A 82 20.08 -14.93 -1.36
C ASP A 82 19.78 -15.88 -2.53
#